data_AF-X1BJJ9-F1
#
_entry.id   AF-X1BJJ9-F1
#
_cell.length_a   1.000
_cell.length_b   1.000
_cell.length_c   1.000
_cell.angle_alpha   90.00
_cell.angle_beta   90.00
_cell.angle_gamma   90.00
#
_symmetry.space_group_name_H-M   'P 1'
#
loop_
_entity.id
_entity.type
_entity.pdbx_description
1 polymer ?
#
loop_
_entity_poly.entity_id
_entity_poly.type
_entity_poly.pdbx_seq_one_letter_code
_entity_poly.pdbx_strand_id
1 'polypeptide(L)'
;MIFWFSCITYPYELFPVVLQNMINLNPLYYLFDLIRYAWLEDDILLTLSIHFINLVIMILIAVILPILGVIIFNKAYKKYGISGY
;
A
#
# COMPACT_ATOMS: atom_id res chain seq x y z
N MET A 1 -14.26 -3.02 -0.06
CA MET A 1 -13.55 -2.92 -1.36
C MET A 1 -12.05 -2.98 -1.21
N ILE A 2 -11.42 -2.16 -0.34
CA ILE A 2 -9.96 -2.12 -0.16
C ILE A 2 -9.34 -3.50 0.11
N PHE A 3 -10.04 -4.34 0.90
CA PHE A 3 -9.63 -5.73 1.16
C PHE A 3 -9.64 -6.65 -0.08
N TRP A 4 -10.60 -6.48 -1.00
CA TRP A 4 -10.64 -7.28 -2.22
C TRP A 4 -9.56 -6.81 -3.21
N PHE A 5 -9.30 -5.51 -3.25
CA PHE A 5 -8.23 -4.91 -4.07
C PHE A 5 -6.84 -5.06 -3.48
N SER A 6 -6.68 -5.71 -2.33
CA SER A 6 -5.36 -6.09 -1.82
C SER A 6 -4.98 -7.51 -2.23
N CYS A 7 -5.80 -8.20 -3.04
CA CYS A 7 -5.57 -9.54 -3.58
C CYS A 7 -5.22 -10.59 -2.51
N ILE A 8 -5.76 -10.47 -1.30
CA ILE A 8 -5.52 -11.46 -0.23
C ILE A 8 -6.17 -12.80 -0.60
N THR A 9 -7.39 -12.75 -1.11
CA THR A 9 -8.22 -13.93 -1.36
C THR A 9 -8.17 -14.42 -2.81
N TYR A 10 -7.93 -13.52 -3.76
CA TYR A 10 -7.92 -13.83 -5.18
C TYR A 10 -6.61 -13.38 -5.83
N PRO A 11 -6.02 -14.19 -6.71
CA PRO A 11 -4.82 -13.82 -7.44
C PRO A 11 -5.07 -12.64 -8.40
N TYR A 12 -4.04 -11.82 -8.60
CA TYR A 12 -4.07 -10.58 -9.37
C TYR A 12 -4.50 -10.80 -10.83
N GLU A 13 -4.07 -11.92 -11.40
CA GLU A 13 -4.24 -12.30 -12.80
C GLU A 13 -5.70 -12.57 -13.18
N LEU A 14 -6.56 -12.87 -12.19
CA LEU A 14 -7.99 -13.12 -12.44
C LEU A 14 -8.79 -11.83 -12.67
N PHE A 15 -8.25 -10.69 -12.28
CA PHE A 15 -8.95 -9.42 -12.43
C PHE A 15 -8.80 -8.89 -13.87
N PRO A 16 -9.84 -8.27 -14.44
CA PRO A 16 -9.72 -7.54 -15.71
C PRO A 16 -8.76 -6.36 -15.57
N VAL A 17 -8.14 -5.95 -16.68
CA VAL A 17 -7.10 -4.89 -16.74
C VAL A 17 -7.53 -3.60 -16.03
N VAL A 18 -8.80 -3.22 -16.11
CA VAL A 18 -9.32 -2.03 -15.43
C VAL A 18 -9.20 -2.13 -13.90
N LEU A 19 -9.50 -3.31 -13.34
CA LEU A 19 -9.40 -3.55 -11.91
C LEU A 19 -7.95 -3.76 -11.47
N GLN A 20 -7.12 -4.38 -12.31
CA GLN A 20 -5.68 -4.51 -12.08
C GLN A 20 -5.02 -3.13 -11.88
N ASN A 21 -5.38 -2.13 -12.68
CA ASN A 21 -4.88 -0.77 -12.49
C ASN A 21 -5.28 -0.17 -11.14
N MET A 22 -6.50 -0.46 -10.65
CA MET A 22 -6.94 -0.03 -9.33
C MET A 22 -6.20 -0.76 -8.21
N ILE A 23 -5.88 -2.04 -8.40
CA ILE A 23 -5.12 -2.85 -7.45
C ILE A 23 -3.68 -2.35 -7.32
N ASN A 24 -3.04 -1.98 -8.43
CA ASN A 24 -1.67 -1.44 -8.43
C ASN A 24 -1.55 -0.09 -7.70
N LEU A 25 -2.66 0.64 -7.52
CA LEU A 25 -2.70 1.85 -6.70
C LEU A 25 -2.84 1.56 -5.21
N ASN A 26 -3.18 0.34 -4.82
CA ASN A 26 -3.36 -0.05 -3.43
C ASN A 26 -2.01 -0.46 -2.81
N PRO A 27 -1.44 0.29 -1.86
CA PRO A 27 -0.18 -0.09 -1.22
C PRO A 27 -0.21 -1.45 -0.53
N LEU A 28 -1.38 -1.85 -0.03
CA LEU A 28 -1.54 -3.12 0.66
C LEU A 28 -1.35 -4.30 -0.28
N TYR A 29 -1.61 -4.14 -1.58
CA TYR A 29 -1.35 -5.18 -2.58
C TYR A 29 0.12 -5.61 -2.54
N TYR A 30 1.05 -4.66 -2.59
CA TYR A 30 2.50 -4.95 -2.59
C TYR A 30 2.95 -5.66 -1.31
N LEU A 31 2.32 -5.38 -0.16
CA LEU A 31 2.61 -6.07 1.10
C LEU A 31 2.20 -7.56 1.03
N PHE A 32 0.97 -7.83 0.61
CA PHE A 32 0.49 -9.22 0.53
C PHE A 32 1.16 -10.01 -0.57
N ASP A 33 1.52 -9.34 -1.67
CA ASP A 33 2.29 -9.95 -2.74
C ASP A 33 3.67 -10.40 -2.25
N LEU A 34 4.39 -9.53 -1.52
CA LEU A 34 5.68 -9.87 -0.92
C LEU A 34 5.57 -11.02 0.09
N ILE A 35 4.54 -11.01 0.95
CA ILE A 35 4.28 -12.11 1.89
C ILE A 35 4.05 -13.44 1.14
N ARG A 36 3.27 -13.40 0.04
CA ARG A 36 2.99 -14.59 -0.77
C ARG A 36 4.27 -15.15 -1.38
N TYR A 37 5.10 -14.31 -1.99
CA TYR A 37 6.35 -14.77 -2.59
C TYR A 37 7.35 -15.26 -1.54
N ALA A 38 7.42 -14.60 -0.37
CA ALA A 38 8.27 -15.05 0.73
C ALA A 38 7.86 -16.44 1.23
N TRP A 39 6.56 -16.77 1.21
CA TRP A 39 6.08 -18.11 1.53
C TRP A 39 6.29 -19.14 0.43
N LEU A 40 6.25 -18.73 -0.85
CA LEU A 40 6.41 -19.64 -1.99
C LEU A 40 7.88 -20.00 -2.25
N GLU A 41 8.78 -19.03 -2.13
CA GLU A 41 10.20 -19.20 -2.44
C GLU A 41 10.99 -19.78 -1.26
N ASP A 42 10.47 -19.66 -0.03
CA ASP A 42 11.12 -20.06 1.24
C ASP A 42 12.53 -19.47 1.42
N ASP A 43 12.86 -18.42 0.67
CA ASP A 43 14.09 -17.64 0.74
C ASP A 43 13.77 -16.15 0.68
N ILE A 44 13.73 -15.54 1.86
CA ILE A 44 13.37 -14.13 2.04
C ILE A 44 14.35 -13.22 1.29
N LEU A 45 15.65 -13.55 1.24
CA LEU A 45 16.64 -12.68 0.60
C LEU A 45 16.45 -12.70 -0.93
N LEU A 46 16.17 -13.87 -1.49
CA LEU A 46 15.84 -14.01 -2.90
C LEU A 46 14.55 -13.23 -3.24
N THR A 47 13.48 -13.42 -2.46
CA THR A 47 12.21 -12.72 -2.66
C THR A 47 12.37 -11.20 -2.63
N LEU A 48 13.11 -10.68 -1.65
CA LEU A 48 13.35 -9.25 -1.51
C LEU A 48 14.15 -8.69 -2.70
N SER A 49 15.08 -9.48 -3.26
CA SER A 49 15.86 -9.07 -4.42
C SER A 49 15.02 -9.02 -5.70
N ILE A 50 14.13 -10.01 -5.91
CA ILE A 50 13.27 -10.11 -7.10
C ILE A 50 12.18 -9.03 -7.06
N HIS A 51 11.57 -8.81 -5.89
CA HIS A 51 10.47 -7.87 -5.70
C HIS A 51 10.92 -6.52 -5.11
N PHE A 52 12.15 -6.10 -5.39
CA PHE A 52 12.75 -4.89 -4.82
C PHE A 52 11.89 -3.62 -5.05
N ILE A 53 11.27 -3.49 -6.23
CA ILE A 53 10.40 -2.35 -6.56
C ILE A 53 9.19 -2.27 -5.62
N ASN A 54 8.56 -3.42 -5.32
CA ASN A 54 7.41 -3.49 -4.41
C ASN A 54 7.81 -2.98 -3.01
N LEU A 55 8.99 -3.37 -2.54
CA LEU A 55 9.55 -2.91 -1.27
C LEU A 55 9.81 -1.40 -1.26
N VAL A 56 10.39 -0.85 -2.33
CA VAL A 56 10.62 0.60 -2.47
C VAL A 56 9.29 1.36 -2.41
N ILE A 57 8.28 0.92 -3.17
CA ILE A 57 6.94 1.54 -3.19
C ILE A 57 6.32 1.53 -1.80
N MET A 58 6.40 0.39 -1.09
CA MET A 58 5.90 0.28 0.28
C MET A 58 6.57 1.26 1.24
N ILE A 59 7.90 1.38 1.21
CA ILE A 59 8.63 2.29 2.09
C ILE A 59 8.26 3.74 1.78
N LEU A 60 8.20 4.11 0.50
CA LEU A 60 7.81 5.46 0.08
C LEU A 60 6.42 5.81 0.60
N ILE A 61 5.45 4.90 0.45
CA ILE A 61 4.08 5.12 0.92
C ILE A 61 4.05 5.20 2.45
N ALA A 62 4.76 4.33 3.15
CA ALA A 62 4.82 4.34 4.62
C ALA A 62 5.37 5.65 5.19
N VAL A 63 6.23 6.36 4.45
CA VAL A 63 6.77 7.67 4.85
C VAL A 63 5.87 8.82 4.39
N ILE A 64 5.39 8.79 3.15
CA ILE A 64 4.64 9.89 2.53
C ILE A 64 3.25 10.05 3.17
N LEU A 65 2.55 8.95 3.48
CA LEU A 65 1.18 9.00 4.02
C LEU A 65 1.11 9.72 5.38
N PRO A 66 1.96 9.41 6.36
CA PRO A 66 1.99 10.14 7.63
C PRO A 66 2.28 11.63 7.44
N ILE A 67 3.24 12.00 6.58
CA ILE A 67 3.58 13.40 6.31
C ILE A 67 2.37 14.14 5.73
N LEU A 68 1.72 13.56 4.72
CA LEU A 68 0.50 14.13 4.14
C LEU A 68 -0.62 14.22 5.18
N GLY A 69 -0.77 13.20 6.02
CA GLY A 69 -1.73 13.17 7.12
C GLY A 69 -1.54 14.35 8.07
N VAL A 70 -0.30 14.62 8.51
CA VAL A 70 0.03 15.76 9.37
C VAL A 70 -0.28 17.10 8.67
N ILE A 71 0.06 17.24 7.39
CA ILE A 71 -0.20 18.47 6.63
C ILE A 71 -1.70 18.73 6.51
N ILE A 72 -2.48 17.72 6.13
CA ILE A 72 -3.93 17.81 5.98
C ILE A 72 -4.58 18.08 7.33
N PHE A 73 -4.17 17.35 8.37
CA PHE A 73 -4.66 17.52 9.73
C PHE A 73 -4.43 18.96 10.22
N ASN A 74 -3.21 19.48 10.07
CA ASN A 74 -2.89 20.85 10.48
C ASN A 74 -3.71 21.90 9.71
N LYS A 75 -3.94 21.70 8.40
CA LYS A 75 -4.80 22.59 7.61
C LYS A 75 -6.26 22.55 8.07
N ALA A 76 -6.79 21.34 8.31
CA ALA A 76 -8.15 21.17 8.79
C ALA A 76 -8.31 21.75 10.21
N TYR A 77 -7.34 21.50 11.09
CA TYR A 77 -7.32 22.02 12.46
C TYR A 77 -7.27 23.55 12.50
N LYS A 78 -6.47 24.21 11.64
CA LYS A 78 -6.46 25.68 11.55
C LYS A 78 -7.79 26.27 11.07
N LYS A 79 -8.53 25.55 10.23
CA LYS A 79 -9.77 26.05 9.61
C LYS A 79 -11.01 25.77 10.46
N TYR A 80 -11.06 24.60 11.10
CA TYR A 80 -12.24 24.09 11.81
C TYR A 80 -11.99 23.83 13.30
N GLY A 81 -10.73 23.88 13.74
CA GLY A 81 -10.40 23.83 15.16
C GLY A 81 -11.01 25.07 15.80
N ILE A 82 -12.04 24.85 16.61
CA ILE A 82 -12.69 25.88 17.40
C ILE A 82 -11.62 26.49 18.28
N SER A 83 -11.17 27.71 17.96
CA SER A 83 -10.38 28.54 18.87
C SER A 83 -11.32 29.05 19.96
N GLY A 84 -11.67 28.18 20.89
CA GLY A 84 -12.40 28.53 22.08
C GLY A 84 -11.46 28.46 23.27
N TYR A 85 -10.65 29.51 23.45
CA TYR A 85 -10.27 30.14 24.72
C TYR A 85 -9.75 31.55 24.43
#